data_AF-A0A934S9R8-F1
#
_entry.id   AF-A0A934S9R8-F1
#
_cell.length_a   1.000
_cell.length_b   1.000
_cell.length_c   1.000
_cell.angle_alpha   90.00
_cell.angle_beta   90.00
_cell.angle_gamma   90.00
#
_symmetry.space_group_name_H-M   'P 1'
#
loop_
_entity.id
_entity.type
_entity.pdbx_description
1 polymer ?
#
loop_
_entity_poly.entity_id
_entity_poly.type
_entity_poly.pdbx_seq_one_letter_code
_entity_poly.pdbx_strand_id
1 'polypeptide(L)'
;MIHEGQIWEATTEVDVIAMTQWRAPFTGGHFRKLPAGEQFRVSVKPPAGATAACCDPLNYKGLHKYFVPRKDRWQIHIYSGYYLTINFDEIESKCRLVTQEITNG
;
A
#
# COMPACT_ATOMS: atom_id res chain seq x y z
N MET A 1 10.84 6.32 12.32
CA MET A 1 11.24 6.53 10.92
C MET A 1 10.88 5.29 10.12
N ILE A 2 9.99 5.48 9.14
CA ILE A 2 9.48 4.42 8.27
C ILE A 2 10.53 4.12 7.18
N HIS A 3 10.82 2.84 6.95
CA HIS A 3 11.81 2.38 5.96
C HIS A 3 11.34 1.16 5.18
N GLU A 4 12.03 0.88 4.08
CA GLU A 4 11.79 -0.27 3.20
C GLU A 4 11.84 -1.60 3.96
N GLY A 5 10.98 -2.55 3.60
CA GLY A 5 10.96 -3.89 4.17
C GLY A 5 10.25 -3.99 5.52
N GLN A 6 9.86 -2.88 6.15
CA GLN A 6 9.05 -2.92 7.37
C GLN A 6 7.65 -3.44 7.07
N ILE A 7 7.17 -4.36 7.90
CA ILE A 7 5.80 -4.87 7.88
C ILE A 7 5.05 -4.27 9.06
N TRP A 8 3.92 -3.63 8.73
CA TRP A 8 3.03 -2.98 9.68
C TRP A 8 1.65 -3.62 9.61
N GLU A 9 0.96 -3.64 10.74
CA GLU A 9 -0.43 -4.09 10.85
C GLU A 9 -1.32 -2.94 11.27
N ALA A 10 -2.41 -2.72 10.54
CA ALA A 10 -3.42 -1.74 10.89
C ALA A 10 -4.15 -2.18 12.18
N THR A 11 -4.13 -1.36 13.22
CA THR A 11 -4.86 -1.62 14.47
C THR A 11 -6.28 -1.07 14.43
N THR A 12 -6.55 -0.13 13.53
CA THR A 12 -7.87 0.44 13.21
C THR A 12 -7.97 0.69 11.69
N GLU A 13 -9.06 1.24 11.19
CA GLU A 13 -9.16 1.63 9.78
C GLU A 13 -8.12 2.73 9.44
N VAL A 14 -7.34 2.50 8.39
CA VAL A 14 -6.28 3.40 7.92
C VAL A 14 -6.67 4.03 6.60
N ASP A 15 -6.54 5.34 6.47
CA ASP A 15 -6.79 6.02 5.21
C ASP A 15 -5.62 5.77 4.24
N VAL A 16 -5.94 5.28 3.04
CA VAL A 16 -4.95 4.92 2.02
C VAL A 16 -5.37 5.42 0.66
N ILE A 17 -4.39 5.58 -0.22
CA ILE A 17 -4.62 5.72 -1.66
C ILE A 17 -4.24 4.40 -2.31
N ALA A 18 -5.22 3.69 -2.85
CA ALA A 18 -4.96 2.51 -3.68
C ALA A 18 -4.57 2.97 -5.09
N MET A 19 -3.28 2.93 -5.38
CA MET A 19 -2.68 3.38 -6.63
C MET A 19 -2.71 2.24 -7.65
N THR A 20 -3.44 2.44 -8.74
CA THR A 20 -3.52 1.48 -9.84
C THR A 20 -2.31 1.61 -10.76
N GLN A 21 -1.74 0.46 -11.13
CA GLN A 21 -0.60 0.35 -12.03
C GLN A 21 -1.08 -0.05 -13.43
N TRP A 22 -0.66 0.73 -14.41
CA TRP A 22 -1.04 0.57 -15.81
C TRP A 22 0.20 0.46 -16.70
N ARG A 23 0.10 -0.31 -17.78
CA ARG A 23 1.05 -0.31 -18.92
C ARG A 23 0.74 0.85 -19.85
N ALA A 24 0.60 2.03 -19.28
CA ALA A 24 0.23 3.27 -19.94
C ALA A 24 0.82 4.44 -19.11
N PRO A 25 1.04 5.63 -19.71
CA PRO A 25 1.51 6.81 -18.99
C PRO A 25 0.38 7.44 -18.16
N PHE A 26 -0.25 6.64 -17.30
CA PHE A 26 -1.31 7.07 -16.40
C PHE A 26 -1.05 6.50 -15.02
N THR A 27 -0.99 7.38 -14.02
CA THR A 27 -0.94 7.01 -12.62
C THR A 27 -2.20 7.58 -11.97
N GLY A 28 -3.12 6.69 -11.62
CA GLY A 28 -4.36 7.04 -10.94
C GLY A 28 -4.52 6.21 -9.69
N GLY A 29 -5.28 6.73 -8.73
CA GLY A 29 -5.57 6.01 -7.50
C GLY A 29 -6.94 6.35 -6.94
N HIS A 30 -7.32 5.61 -5.92
CA HIS A 30 -8.57 5.83 -5.22
C HIS A 30 -8.34 5.93 -3.71
N PHE A 31 -8.95 6.94 -3.09
CA PHE A 31 -9.07 6.97 -1.63
C PHE A 31 -9.90 5.78 -1.15
N ARG A 32 -9.34 5.07 -0.19
CA ARG A 32 -9.89 3.84 0.40
C ARG A 32 -9.51 3.78 1.87
N LYS A 33 -10.12 2.83 2.57
CA LYS A 33 -9.77 2.49 3.94
C LYS A 33 -9.19 1.09 3.99
N LEU A 34 -7.98 0.93 4.52
CA LEU A 34 -7.44 -0.38 4.84
C LEU A 34 -8.08 -0.86 6.16
N PRO A 35 -8.76 -2.02 6.18
CA PRO A 35 -9.38 -2.54 7.39
C PRO A 35 -8.36 -2.86 8.49
N ALA A 36 -8.80 -2.81 9.74
CA ALA A 36 -8.02 -3.28 10.88
C ALA A 36 -7.66 -4.77 10.73
N GLY A 37 -6.47 -5.15 11.19
CA GLY A 37 -5.89 -6.49 11.08
C GLY A 37 -5.17 -6.76 9.76
N GLU A 38 -5.35 -5.92 8.73
CA GLU A 38 -4.61 -6.08 7.49
C GLU A 38 -3.17 -5.61 7.63
N GLN A 39 -2.27 -6.30 6.93
CA GLN A 39 -0.83 -6.03 6.96
C GLN A 39 -0.35 -5.50 5.61
N PHE A 40 0.64 -4.61 5.68
CA PHE A 40 1.33 -4.09 4.51
C PHE A 40 2.83 -3.99 4.76
N ARG A 41 3.60 -4.10 3.67
CA ARG A 41 5.05 -3.93 3.66
C ARG A 41 5.41 -2.62 2.97
N VAL A 42 6.30 -1.83 3.57
CA VAL A 42 6.89 -0.66 2.88
C VAL A 42 7.75 -1.16 1.73
N SER A 43 7.37 -0.86 0.49
CA SER A 43 7.94 -1.49 -0.70
C SER A 43 9.17 -0.80 -1.26
N VAL A 44 9.31 0.50 -0.97
CA VAL A 44 10.46 1.31 -1.41
C VAL A 44 10.86 2.23 -0.27
N LYS A 45 12.18 2.43 -0.08
CA LYS A 45 12.69 3.42 0.87
C LYS A 45 12.10 4.80 0.57
N PRO A 46 11.35 5.41 1.51
CA PRO A 46 10.86 6.76 1.30
C PRO A 46 12.04 7.75 1.19
N PRO A 47 12.03 8.67 0.21
CA PRO A 47 13.07 9.69 0.09
C PRO A 47 13.04 10.64 1.28
N ALA A 48 14.14 11.38 1.49
CA ALA A 48 14.20 12.40 2.53
C ALA A 48 13.08 13.44 2.34
N GLY A 49 12.36 13.76 3.42
CA GLY A 49 11.23 14.69 3.39
C GLY A 49 9.92 14.11 2.86
N ALA A 50 9.85 12.82 2.54
CA ALA A 50 8.58 12.18 2.22
C ALA A 50 7.59 12.27 3.40
N THR A 51 6.31 12.33 3.08
CA THR A 51 5.20 12.32 4.07
C THR A 51 4.36 11.04 4.00
N ALA A 52 4.68 10.16 3.05
CA ALA A 52 3.96 8.91 2.80
C ALA A 52 4.91 7.84 2.26
N ALA A 53 4.53 6.57 2.45
CA ALA A 53 5.23 5.41 1.92
C ALA A 53 4.42 4.73 0.80
N CYS A 54 5.13 4.18 -0.18
CA CYS A 54 4.59 3.15 -1.05
C CYS A 54 4.63 1.82 -0.31
N CYS A 55 3.50 1.09 -0.32
CA CYS A 55 3.31 -0.11 0.44
C CYS A 55 2.63 -1.21 -0.40
N ASP A 56 3.09 -2.45 -0.22
CA ASP A 56 2.45 -3.64 -0.79
C ASP A 56 1.53 -4.28 0.26
N PRO A 57 0.25 -4.54 -0.05
CA PRO A 57 -0.62 -5.29 0.86
C PRO A 57 -0.22 -6.76 0.90
N LEU A 58 -0.07 -7.34 2.09
CA LEU A 58 0.27 -8.76 2.24
C LEU A 58 -0.91 -9.66 1.80
N ASN A 59 -2.15 -9.28 2.13
CA ASN A 59 -3.36 -9.94 1.63
C ASN A 59 -3.77 -9.41 0.24
N TYR A 60 -2.82 -9.41 -0.71
CA TYR A 60 -3.01 -8.76 -2.00
C TYR A 60 -4.28 -9.21 -2.73
N LYS A 61 -4.52 -10.52 -2.81
CA LYS A 61 -5.67 -11.11 -3.53
C LYS A 61 -7.01 -10.75 -2.90
N GLY A 62 -7.11 -10.76 -1.56
CA GLY A 62 -8.32 -10.40 -0.83
C GLY A 62 -8.66 -8.91 -1.03
N LEU A 63 -7.65 -8.06 -0.85
CA LEU A 63 -7.79 -6.61 -0.93
C LEU A 63 -7.92 -6.07 -2.36
N HIS A 64 -7.43 -6.80 -3.37
CA HIS A 64 -7.54 -6.39 -4.76
C HIS A 64 -9.00 -6.16 -5.17
N LYS A 65 -9.91 -7.02 -4.69
CA LYS A 65 -11.32 -6.89 -5.02
C LYS A 65 -11.99 -5.69 -4.34
N TYR A 66 -11.49 -5.34 -3.17
CA TYR A 66 -11.99 -4.27 -2.32
C TYR A 66 -11.50 -2.89 -2.80
N PHE A 67 -10.22 -2.77 -3.18
CA PHE A 67 -9.62 -1.50 -3.54
C PHE A 67 -9.84 -1.08 -5.00
N VAL A 68 -9.65 -2.00 -5.94
CA VAL A 68 -9.62 -1.67 -7.36
C VAL A 68 -10.98 -1.93 -8.00
N PRO A 69 -11.65 -0.93 -8.61
CA PRO A 69 -12.94 -1.13 -9.26
C PRO A 69 -12.93 -2.25 -10.29
N ARG A 70 -14.06 -2.97 -10.42
CA ARG A 70 -14.20 -4.06 -11.40
C ARG A 70 -13.84 -3.60 -12.82
N LYS A 71 -14.29 -2.40 -13.22
CA LYS A 71 -13.98 -1.84 -14.55
C LYS A 71 -12.49 -1.76 -14.85
N ASP A 72 -11.66 -1.51 -13.84
CA ASP A 72 -10.22 -1.36 -14.01
C ASP A 72 -9.54 -2.74 -14.03
N ARG A 73 -9.95 -3.64 -13.13
CA ARG A 73 -9.45 -5.03 -13.10
C ARG A 73 -9.71 -5.82 -14.39
N TRP A 74 -10.74 -5.44 -15.16
CA TRP A 74 -11.11 -6.10 -16.41
C TRP A 74 -10.32 -5.60 -17.63
N GLN A 75 -9.53 -4.53 -17.49
CA GLN A 75 -8.65 -4.03 -18.55
C GLN A 75 -7.36 -4.86 -18.63
N ILE A 76 -7.51 -6.17 -18.86
CA ILE A 76 -6.46 -7.20 -18.73
C ILE A 76 -5.20 -6.95 -19.56
N HIS A 77 -5.29 -6.15 -20.63
CA HIS A 77 -4.15 -5.86 -21.51
C HIS A 77 -3.24 -4.75 -20.96
N ILE A 78 -3.76 -3.88 -20.10
CA ILE A 78 -3.05 -2.68 -19.65
C ILE A 78 -3.00 -2.56 -18.12
N TYR A 79 -3.93 -3.15 -17.38
CA TYR A 79 -3.85 -3.17 -15.92
C TYR A 79 -2.80 -4.18 -15.44
N SER A 80 -1.89 -3.76 -14.55
CA SER A 80 -0.79 -4.61 -14.04
C SER A 80 -0.86 -4.87 -12.54
N GLY A 81 -1.67 -4.14 -11.78
CA GLY A 81 -1.79 -4.33 -10.35
C GLY A 81 -2.09 -3.04 -9.61
N TYR A 82 -1.90 -3.05 -8.31
CA TYR A 82 -2.02 -1.87 -7.48
C TYR A 82 -1.05 -1.93 -6.30
N TYR A 83 -0.78 -0.78 -5.71
CA TYR A 83 -0.09 -0.64 -4.44
C TYR A 83 -0.82 0.38 -3.58
N LEU A 84 -0.40 0.54 -2.34
CA LEU A 84 -0.96 1.50 -1.41
C LEU A 84 0.02 2.66 -1.24
N THR A 85 -0.51 3.87 -1.13
CA THR A 85 0.21 5.00 -0.57
C THR A 85 -0.43 5.35 0.76
N ILE A 86 0.36 5.35 1.82
CA ILE A 86 -0.11 5.57 3.19
C ILE A 86 0.73 6.67 3.83
N ASN A 87 0.05 7.68 4.38
CA ASN A 87 0.70 8.78 5.09
C ASN A 87 1.43 8.27 6.34
N PHE A 88 2.55 8.90 6.69
CA PHE A 88 3.31 8.53 7.89
C PHE A 88 2.49 8.70 9.16
N ASP A 89 1.72 9.79 9.27
CA ASP A 89 0.84 10.03 10.41
C ASP A 89 -0.18 8.90 10.59
N GLU A 90 -0.72 8.37 9.50
CA GLU A 90 -1.64 7.23 9.52
C GLU A 90 -0.92 5.95 10.01
N ILE A 91 0.29 5.67 9.51
CA ILE A 91 1.08 4.51 9.93
C ILE A 91 1.45 4.61 11.42
N GLU A 92 1.93 5.77 11.86
CA GLU A 92 2.43 5.95 13.22
C GLU A 92 1.30 5.99 14.26
N SER A 93 0.12 6.50 13.90
CA SER A 93 -1.00 6.62 14.83
C SER A 93 -1.97 5.43 14.83
N LYS A 94 -2.06 4.67 13.73
CA LYS A 94 -3.08 3.62 13.53
C LYS A 94 -2.52 2.26 13.17
N CYS A 95 -1.20 2.09 13.18
CA CYS A 95 -0.57 0.80 12.92
C CYS A 95 0.41 0.41 14.03
N ARG A 96 0.73 -0.87 14.09
CA ARG A 96 1.82 -1.40 14.89
C ARG A 96 2.85 -2.07 13.99
N LEU A 97 4.12 -1.85 14.28
CA LEU A 97 5.21 -2.54 13.58
C LEU A 97 5.19 -4.01 13.98
N VAL A 98 5.14 -4.90 12.99
CA VAL A 98 5.14 -6.36 13.20
C VAL A 98 6.56 -6.90 13.10
N THR A 99 7.27 -6.57 12.03
CA THR A 99 8.65 -7.04 11.79
C THR A 99 9.35 -6.15 10.75
N GLN A 100 10.64 -6.38 10.56
CA GLN A 100 11.46 -5.78 9.51
C GLN A 100 12.14 -6.92 8.77
N GLU A 101 11.96 -7.01 7.45
CA GLU A 101 12.80 -7.91 6.65
C GLU A 101 14.24 -7.40 6.73
N ILE A 102 15.14 -8.17 7.37
CA ILE A 102 16.57 -7.87 7.35
C ILE A 102 17.04 -8.14 5.92
N THR A 103 17.19 -7.08 5.12
CA THR A 103 17.87 -7.19 3.84
C THR A 103 19.35 -7.39 4.15
N ASN A 104 19.81 -8.64 4.12
CA ASN A 104 21.25 -8.92 4.09
C ASN A 104 21.79 -8.32 2.79
N GLY A 105 22.62 -7.29 2.92
CA GLY A 105 23.22 -6.57 1.80
C GLY A 105 24.18 -7.41 0.98
#